data_AF-A0A2V2WHC8-F1
#
_entry.id   AF-A0A2V2WHC8-F1
#
_cell.length_a   1.000
_cell.length_b   1.000
_cell.length_c   1.000
_cell.angle_alpha   90.00
_cell.angle_beta   90.00
_cell.angle_gamma   90.00
#
_symmetry.space_group_name_H-M   'P 1'
#
loop_
_entity.id
_entity.type
_entity.pdbx_description
1 polymer ?
#
loop_
_entity_poly.entity_id
_entity_poly.type
_entity_poly.pdbx_seq_one_letter_code
_entity_poly.pdbx_strand_id
1 'polypeptide(L)' 'MLQVGPECPVSRMLYLFKSLGVRHIMVCRRSRFVGYISKKDFVKFLREAEREEQLRNM' A
#
# COMPACT_ATOMS: atom_id res chain seq x y z
N MET A 1 -11.95 9.67 -5.62
CA MET A 1 -11.49 8.87 -4.46
C MET A 1 -11.09 7.50 -4.98
N LEU A 2 -9.82 7.10 -4.85
CA LEU A 2 -9.31 5.86 -5.46
C LEU A 2 -9.59 4.66 -4.57
N GLN A 3 -10.04 3.55 -5.17
CA GLN A 3 -10.39 2.31 -4.48
C GLN A 3 -9.63 1.13 -5.07
N VAL A 4 -9.26 0.17 -4.23
CA VAL A 4 -8.66 -1.11 -4.63
C VAL A 4 -9.29 -2.26 -3.85
N GLY A 5 -9.14 -3.48 -4.37
CA GLY A 5 -9.46 -4.70 -3.62
C GLY A 5 -8.39 -5.05 -2.58
N PRO A 6 -8.71 -5.87 -1.56
CA PRO A 6 -7.72 -6.31 -0.56
C PRO A 6 -6.59 -7.15 -1.17
N GLU A 7 -6.84 -7.83 -2.29
CA GLU A 7 -5.84 -8.62 -3.02
C GLU A 7 -4.96 -7.77 -3.96
N CYS A 8 -5.10 -6.43 -3.93
CA CYS A 8 -4.30 -5.55 -4.78
C CYS A 8 -2.81 -5.68 -4.42
N PRO A 9 -1.92 -6.00 -5.38
CA PRO A 9 -0.50 -6.13 -5.08
C PRO A 9 0.12 -4.82 -4.57
N VAL A 10 1.07 -4.95 -3.64
CA VAL A 10 1.85 -3.82 -3.11
C VAL A 10 2.55 -3.04 -4.23
N SER A 11 3.09 -3.71 -5.25
CA SER A 11 3.71 -3.07 -6.41
C SER A 11 2.73 -2.16 -7.18
N ARG A 12 1.47 -2.57 -7.29
CA ARG A 12 0.41 -1.76 -7.89
C ARG A 12 0.09 -0.55 -7.01
N MET A 13 0.06 -0.72 -5.69
CA MET A 13 -0.15 0.38 -4.74
C MET A 13 0.94 1.45 -4.86
N LEU A 14 2.21 1.05 -5.01
CA LEU A 14 3.32 1.97 -5.24
C LEU A 14 3.12 2.80 -6.52
N TYR A 15 2.73 2.15 -7.62
CA TYR A 15 2.41 2.83 -8.87
C TYR A 15 1.28 3.84 -8.69
N LEU A 16 0.20 3.48 -7.99
CA LEU A 16 -0.96 4.35 -7.79
C LEU A 16 -0.59 5.59 -6.94
N PHE A 17 0.14 5.40 -5.85
CA PHE A 17 0.61 6.52 -5.03
C PHE A 17 1.56 7.46 -5.79
N LYS A 18 2.47 6.91 -6.60
CA LYS A 18 3.44 7.69 -7.37
C LYS A 18 2.80 8.43 -8.54
N SER A 19 1.94 7.74 -9.29
CA SER A 19 1.41 8.25 -10.57
C SER A 19 0.22 9.18 -10.40
N LEU A 20 -0.59 8.97 -9.36
CA LEU A 20 -1.84 9.72 -9.16
C LEU A 20 -1.71 10.77 -8.05
N GLY A 21 -0.59 10.81 -7.33
CA GLY A 21 -0.36 11.78 -6.24
C GLY A 21 -1.34 11.67 -5.08
N VAL A 22 -2.09 10.56 -4.98
CA VAL A 22 -3.10 10.36 -3.94
C VAL A 22 -2.46 10.22 -2.56
N ARG A 23 -3.14 10.71 -1.52
CA ARG A 23 -2.69 10.59 -0.13
C ARG A 23 -3.24 9.35 0.58
N HIS A 24 -4.42 8.89 0.14
CA HIS A 24 -5.13 7.75 0.70
C HIS A 24 -5.73 6.92 -0.42
N ILE A 25 -5.75 5.60 -0.21
CA ILE A 25 -6.42 4.64 -1.07
C ILE A 25 -7.38 3.85 -0.20
N MET A 26 -8.65 3.77 -0.61
CA MET A 26 -9.63 2.94 0.09
C MET A 26 -9.49 1.49 -0.34
N VAL A 27 -9.63 0.59 0.61
CA VAL A 27 -9.71 -0.84 0.37
C VAL A 27 -11.17 -1.25 0.50
N CYS A 28 -11.71 -1.86 -0.55
CA CYS A 28 -13.09 -2.31 -0.61
C CYS A 28 -13.16 -3.78 -1.04
N ARG A 29 -14.07 -4.56 -0.46
CA ARG A 29 -14.36 -5.95 -0.87
C ARG A 29 -15.84 -6.05 -1.20
N ARG A 30 -16.16 -6.44 -2.44
CA ARG A 30 -17.56 -6.51 -2.93
C ARG A 30 -18.34 -5.22 -2.63
N SER A 31 -17.74 -4.07 -2.98
CA SER A 31 -18.28 -2.72 -2.75
C SER A 31 -18.47 -2.31 -1.29
N ARG A 32 -18.05 -3.13 -0.31
CA ARG A 32 -18.02 -2.76 1.11
C ARG A 32 -16.66 -2.17 1.48
N PHE A 33 -16.66 -1.01 2.13
CA PHE A 33 -15.47 -0.44 2.75
C PHE A 33 -14.93 -1.35 3.85
N VAL A 34 -13.66 -1.72 3.77
CA VAL A 34 -13.00 -2.58 4.77
C VAL A 34 -11.81 -1.90 5.44
N GLY A 35 -11.31 -0.80 4.86
CA GLY A 35 -10.21 -0.04 5.43
C GLY A 35 -9.62 0.94 4.43
N TYR A 36 -8.54 1.61 4.82
CA TYR A 36 -7.80 2.50 3.94
C TYR A 36 -6.30 2.37 4.22
N ILE A 37 -5.50 2.75 3.23
CA ILE A 37 -4.04 2.83 3.35
C ILE A 37 -3.65 4.27 3.05
N SER A 38 -2.96 4.92 3.99
CA SER A 38 -2.33 6.22 3.71
C SER A 38 -0.97 6.03 3.05
N LYS A 39 -0.51 7.05 2.32
CA LYS A 39 0.85 7.06 1.76
C LYS A 39 1.92 6.92 2.85
N LYS A 40 1.67 7.47 4.06
CA LYS A 40 2.59 7.39 5.20
C LYS A 40 2.74 5.94 5.69
N ASP A 41 1.62 5.25 5.87
CA ASP A 41 1.62 3.85 6.31
C ASP A 41 2.28 2.94 5.28
N PHE A 42 2.01 3.19 4.00
CA PHE A 42 2.63 2.45 2.91
C PHE A 42 4.16 2.62 2.85
N VAL A 43 4.67 3.85 2.99
CA VAL A 43 6.12 4.10 3.03
C VAL A 43 6.76 3.47 4.26
N LYS A 44 6.08 3.52 5.42
CA LYS A 44 6.56 2.85 6.64
C LYS A 44 6.71 1.35 6.41
N PHE A 45 5.67 0.71 5.86
CA PHE A 45 5.67 -0.72 5.54
C PHE A 45 6.85 -1.12 4.62
N LEU A 46 7.10 -0.36 3.55
CA LEU A 46 8.21 -0.66 2.63
C LEU A 46 9.58 -0.58 3.32
N ARG A 47 9.79 0.40 4.20
CA ARG A 47 11.05 0.55 4.96
C ARG A 47 11.25 -0.58 5.96
N GLU A 48 10.18 -1.07 6.56
CA GLU A 48 10.23 -2.21 7.49
C GLU A 48 10.58 -3.49 6.73
N ALA A 49 9.97 -3.73 5.57
CA ALA A 49 10.29 -4.88 4.72
C ALA A 49 11.76 -4.87 4.25
N GLU A 50 12.29 -3.71 3.83
CA GLU A 50 13.69 -3.55 3.42
C GLU A 50 14.66 -3.88 4.57
N ARG A 51 14.37 -3.39 5.78
CA ARG A 51 15.19 -3.67 6.97
C ARG A 51 15.22 -5.16 7.30
N GLU A 52 14.07 -5.83 7.23
CA GLU A 52 14.00 -7.28 7.48
C GLU A 52 14.76 -8.09 6.45
N GLU A 53 14.73 -7.69 5.17
CA GLU A 53 15.51 -8.35 4.12
C GLU A 53 17.02 -8.19 4.34
N GLN A 54 17.47 -6.99 4.73
CA GLN A 54 18.87 -6.75 5.09
C GLN A 54 19.34 -7.64 6.25
N LEU A 55 18.52 -7.79 7.29
CA LEU A 55 18.82 -8.66 8.44
C LEU A 55 18.89 -10.15 8.06
N ARG A 56 18.08 -10.60 7.09
CA ARG A 56 18.09 -12.00 6.63
C ARG A 56 19.31 -12.36 5.77
N ASN A 57 19.93 -11.37 5.13
CA ASN A 57 21.05 -11.56 4.21
C ASN A 57 22.42 -11.39 4.88
N MET A 58 22.44 -11.29 6.22
CA MET A 58 23.62 -11.10 7.06
C MET A 58 23.97 -12.41 7.77
#